data_AF-A0A9E1XPZ2-F1
#
_entry.id   AF-A0A9E1XPZ2-F1
#
_cell.length_a   1.000
_cell.length_b   1.000
_cell.length_c   1.000
_cell.angle_alpha   90.00
_cell.angle_beta   90.00
_cell.angle_gamma   90.00
#
_symmetry.space_group_name_H-M   'P 1'
#
loop_
_entity.id
_entity.type
_entity.pdbx_description
1 polymer ?
#
loop_
_entity_poly.entity_id
_entity_poly.type
_entity_poly.pdbx_seq_one_letter_code
_entity_poly.pdbx_strand_id
1 'polypeptide(L)'
;MQEYSTRPTTHPKTGNIAAFLRDAPGLYAEVAKHSPKVVPILQETWARSPKHPFYPKGFKDPAAMQAQLRDSYAKAKAAIDQAIGQPITRIAPVGDSWELANWDDLHASDEYHANNRGSLLAALAMYATIYDDNTVSDIPELAQLAKRLHIDPKTLPKLTAAVDAALKAQRAR
;
A
#
# COMPACT_ATOMS: atom_id res chain seq x y z
N MET A 1 13.34 -7.05 -1.71
CA MET A 1 12.42 -8.20 -1.80
C MET A 1 11.12 -7.70 -2.41
N GLN A 2 10.70 -8.25 -3.54
CA GLN A 2 9.35 -8.03 -4.07
C GLN A 2 8.56 -9.29 -3.76
N GLU A 3 7.54 -9.19 -2.91
CA GLU A 3 6.67 -10.30 -2.58
C GLU A 3 5.35 -10.21 -3.37
N TYR A 4 4.71 -11.35 -3.60
CA TYR A 4 3.32 -11.34 -4.05
C TYR A 4 2.46 -10.59 -3.02
N SER A 5 1.55 -9.73 -3.49
CA SER A 5 0.61 -9.04 -2.59
C SER A 5 -0.31 -9.99 -1.79
N THR A 6 -0.33 -11.27 -2.13
CA THR A 6 -1.04 -12.29 -1.35
C THR A 6 -0.21 -12.87 -0.21
N ARG A 7 1.12 -12.78 -0.21
CA ARG A 7 1.96 -13.35 0.86
C ARG A 7 1.57 -12.85 2.26
N PRO A 8 1.27 -11.56 2.48
CA PRO A 8 0.76 -11.07 3.77
C PRO A 8 -0.73 -11.42 4.02
N THR A 9 -1.22 -12.54 3.50
CA THR A 9 -2.61 -12.98 3.66
C THR A 9 -2.69 -14.49 3.93
N THR A 10 -3.90 -14.96 4.20
CA THR A 10 -4.29 -16.36 4.39
C THR A 10 -4.71 -17.05 3.09
N HIS A 11 -4.47 -16.41 1.93
CA HIS A 11 -4.80 -17.01 0.64
C HIS A 11 -4.17 -18.42 0.53
N PRO A 12 -4.94 -19.48 0.23
CA PRO A 12 -4.50 -20.86 0.47
C PRO A 12 -3.32 -21.32 -0.40
N LYS A 13 -3.07 -20.67 -1.55
CA LYS A 13 -1.99 -21.07 -2.48
C LYS A 13 -0.74 -20.20 -2.39
N THR A 14 -0.90 -18.95 -2.00
CA THR A 14 0.15 -17.92 -2.16
C THR A 14 0.26 -16.99 -0.95
N GLY A 15 -0.51 -17.28 0.11
CA GLY A 15 -0.49 -16.59 1.39
C GLY A 15 0.40 -17.32 2.39
N ASN A 16 1.20 -16.55 3.12
CA ASN A 16 2.05 -17.04 4.20
C ASN A 16 2.41 -15.88 5.14
N ILE A 17 1.47 -15.51 6.01
CA ILE A 17 1.66 -14.42 6.98
C ILE A 17 2.89 -14.68 7.86
N ALA A 18 3.12 -15.93 8.30
CA ALA A 18 4.27 -16.26 9.14
C ALA A 18 5.61 -15.98 8.43
N ALA A 19 5.73 -16.36 7.15
CA ALA A 19 6.92 -16.05 6.36
C ALA A 19 7.06 -14.54 6.15
N PHE A 20 5.97 -13.83 5.82
CA PHE A 20 6.00 -12.36 5.69
C PHE A 20 6.52 -11.67 6.97
N LEU A 21 6.01 -12.05 8.14
CA LEU A 21 6.39 -11.47 9.42
C LEU A 21 7.82 -11.82 9.85
N ARG A 22 8.35 -12.97 9.41
CA ARG A 22 9.75 -13.34 9.61
C ARG A 22 10.69 -12.58 8.67
N ASP A 23 10.31 -12.46 7.40
CA ASP A 23 11.21 -11.99 6.36
C ASP A 23 11.34 -10.46 6.33
N ALA A 24 10.29 -9.73 6.75
CA ALA A 24 10.32 -8.27 6.84
C ALA A 24 11.43 -7.70 7.76
N PRO A 25 11.55 -8.13 9.04
CA PRO A 25 12.68 -7.71 9.89
C PRO A 25 14.02 -8.26 9.40
N GLY A 26 14.06 -9.45 8.79
CA GLY A 26 15.27 -10.00 8.18
C GLY A 26 15.81 -9.12 7.06
N LEU A 27 14.95 -8.65 6.16
CA LEU A 27 15.34 -7.72 5.09
C LEU A 27 15.84 -6.39 5.66
N TYR A 28 15.14 -5.84 6.65
CA TYR A 28 15.59 -4.62 7.33
C TYR A 28 17.02 -4.81 7.88
N ALA A 29 17.28 -5.92 8.57
CA ALA A 29 18.59 -6.19 9.16
C ALA A 29 19.70 -6.23 8.11
N GLU A 30 19.46 -6.84 6.94
CA GLU A 30 20.44 -6.84 5.84
C GLU A 30 20.67 -5.42 5.28
N VAL A 31 19.64 -4.59 5.13
CA VAL A 31 19.81 -3.21 4.66
C VAL A 31 20.54 -2.36 5.69
N ALA A 32 20.22 -2.50 6.97
CA ALA A 32 20.81 -1.73 8.07
C ALA A 32 22.32 -1.98 8.23
N LYS A 33 22.82 -3.17 7.84
CA LYS A 33 24.27 -3.45 7.78
C LYS A 33 25.02 -2.51 6.84
N HIS A 34 24.36 -2.02 5.79
CA HIS A 34 24.94 -1.13 4.79
C HIS A 34 24.49 0.33 4.92
N SER A 35 23.32 0.56 5.52
CA SER A 35 22.78 1.89 5.78
C SER A 35 22.23 1.97 7.22
N PRO A 36 23.08 2.25 8.21
CA PRO A 36 22.70 2.19 9.64
C PRO A 36 21.62 3.18 10.05
N LYS A 37 21.34 4.19 9.22
CA LYS A 37 20.31 5.21 9.45
C LYS A 37 19.08 5.03 8.55
N VAL A 38 18.91 3.86 7.94
CA VAL A 38 17.75 3.57 7.08
C VAL A 38 16.46 3.63 7.90
N VAL A 39 15.46 4.34 7.37
CA VAL A 39 14.10 4.34 7.88
C VAL A 39 13.25 3.43 6.98
N PRO A 40 12.78 2.27 7.48
CA PRO A 40 11.99 1.37 6.67
C PRO A 40 10.59 1.95 6.41
N ILE A 41 10.18 1.95 5.15
CA ILE A 41 8.81 2.27 4.71
C ILE A 41 8.22 1.00 4.10
N LEU A 42 7.18 0.47 4.74
CA LEU A 42 6.42 -0.66 4.22
C LEU A 42 5.33 -0.14 3.29
N GLN A 43 5.43 -0.44 2.00
CA GLN A 43 4.35 -0.16 1.05
C GLN A 43 3.22 -1.16 1.24
N GLU A 44 2.12 -0.76 1.90
CA GLU A 44 0.93 -1.60 2.08
C GLU A 44 0.32 -1.94 0.71
N THR A 45 0.33 -3.21 0.31
CA THR A 45 -0.27 -3.60 -0.97
C THR A 45 -1.79 -3.49 -0.97
N TRP A 46 -2.39 -3.63 -2.15
CA TRP A 46 -3.83 -3.57 -2.37
C TRP A 46 -4.46 -4.94 -2.62
N ALA A 47 -5.74 -5.07 -2.27
CA ALA A 47 -6.59 -6.19 -2.63
C ALA A 47 -6.77 -6.32 -4.16
N ARG A 48 -7.03 -7.55 -4.63
CA ARG A 48 -7.37 -7.83 -6.03
C ARG A 48 -8.71 -7.18 -6.40
N SER A 49 -8.94 -6.94 -7.70
CA SER A 49 -10.20 -6.38 -8.22
C SER A 49 -11.43 -7.15 -7.71
N PRO A 50 -12.57 -6.50 -7.47
CA PRO A 50 -13.82 -7.18 -7.11
C PRO A 50 -14.25 -8.31 -8.05
N LYS A 51 -13.76 -8.32 -9.30
CA LYS A 51 -14.03 -9.35 -10.32
C LYS A 51 -13.11 -10.57 -10.22
N HIS A 52 -12.02 -10.48 -9.44
CA HIS A 52 -10.99 -11.51 -9.39
C HIS A 52 -11.51 -12.82 -8.80
N PRO A 53 -11.10 -14.00 -9.30
CA PRO A 53 -11.57 -15.31 -8.82
C PRO A 53 -11.23 -15.67 -7.36
N PHE A 54 -10.52 -14.80 -6.64
CA PHE A 54 -10.29 -14.95 -5.19
C PHE A 54 -11.55 -14.71 -4.36
N TYR A 55 -12.57 -14.11 -4.97
CA TYR A 55 -13.82 -13.80 -4.30
C TYR A 55 -14.97 -14.65 -4.88
N PRO A 56 -15.82 -15.25 -4.02
CA PRO A 56 -15.67 -15.36 -2.57
C PRO A 56 -14.66 -16.45 -2.14
N LYS A 57 -13.96 -17.08 -3.10
CA LYS A 57 -13.09 -18.25 -2.87
C LYS A 57 -11.71 -17.86 -2.35
N GLY A 58 -11.61 -17.69 -1.04
CA GLY A 58 -10.37 -17.36 -0.32
C GLY A 58 -10.56 -16.14 0.57
N PHE A 59 -11.30 -15.15 0.07
CA PHE A 59 -11.78 -14.00 0.82
C PHE A 59 -13.24 -13.74 0.49
N LYS A 60 -13.99 -13.18 1.45
CA LYS A 60 -15.39 -12.79 1.24
C LYS A 60 -15.53 -11.77 0.10
N ASP A 61 -14.73 -10.71 0.14
CA ASP A 61 -14.74 -9.56 -0.76
C ASP A 61 -13.37 -8.84 -0.70
N PRO A 62 -13.12 -7.84 -1.58
CA PRO A 62 -11.87 -7.07 -1.54
C PRO A 62 -11.59 -6.37 -0.21
N ALA A 63 -12.64 -5.90 0.49
CA ALA A 63 -12.49 -5.27 1.80
C ALA A 63 -11.96 -6.26 2.85
N ALA A 64 -12.44 -7.51 2.84
CA ALA A 64 -11.93 -8.57 3.72
C ALA A 64 -10.46 -8.91 3.41
N MET A 65 -10.05 -8.91 2.14
CA MET A 65 -8.64 -9.06 1.78
C MET A 65 -7.82 -7.86 2.24
N GLN A 66 -8.29 -6.64 2.02
CA GLN A 66 -7.59 -5.41 2.42
C GLN A 66 -7.42 -5.30 3.94
N ALA A 67 -8.44 -5.67 4.71
CA ALA A 67 -8.35 -5.72 6.17
C ALA A 67 -7.22 -6.65 6.64
N GLN A 68 -7.08 -7.82 6.01
CA GLN A 68 -6.00 -8.74 6.37
C GLN A 68 -4.61 -8.26 5.93
N LEU A 69 -4.52 -7.56 4.79
CA LEU A 69 -3.30 -6.88 4.37
C LEU A 69 -2.89 -5.85 5.43
N ARG A 70 -3.79 -4.91 5.75
CA ARG A 70 -3.58 -3.88 6.76
C ARG A 70 -3.08 -4.45 8.09
N ASP A 71 -3.75 -5.48 8.61
CA ASP A 71 -3.37 -6.14 9.86
C ASP A 71 -1.98 -6.76 9.80
N SER A 72 -1.64 -7.39 8.67
CA SER A 72 -0.34 -8.03 8.48
C SER A 72 0.78 -7.00 8.36
N TYR A 73 0.54 -5.89 7.67
CA TYR A 73 1.48 -4.78 7.57
C TYR A 73 1.71 -4.09 8.92
N ALA A 74 0.65 -3.90 9.73
CA ALA A 74 0.77 -3.39 11.09
C ALA A 74 1.64 -4.31 11.97
N LYS A 75 1.44 -5.63 11.88
CA LYS A 75 2.27 -6.62 12.59
C LYS A 75 3.72 -6.62 12.09
N ALA A 76 3.94 -6.49 10.79
CA ALA A 76 5.30 -6.40 10.23
C ALA A 76 6.03 -5.13 10.69
N LYS A 77 5.33 -3.98 10.71
CA LYS A 77 5.86 -2.73 11.27
C LYS A 77 6.29 -2.93 12.72
N ALA A 78 5.42 -3.51 13.56
CA ALA A 78 5.73 -3.78 14.96
C ALA A 78 6.94 -4.73 15.12
N ALA A 79 7.04 -5.77 14.29
CA ALA A 79 8.17 -6.70 14.33
C ALA A 79 9.51 -6.03 13.95
N ILE A 80 9.50 -5.15 12.94
CA ILE A 80 10.68 -4.37 12.57
C ILE A 80 11.04 -3.39 13.69
N ASP A 81 10.09 -2.62 14.20
CA ASP A 81 10.33 -1.68 15.30
C ASP A 81 10.88 -2.38 16.56
N GLN A 82 10.37 -3.58 16.87
CA GLN A 82 10.89 -4.41 17.96
C GLN A 82 12.35 -4.84 17.70
N ALA A 83 12.69 -5.22 16.48
CA ALA A 83 14.05 -5.60 16.11
C ALA A 83 15.03 -4.40 16.16
N ILE A 84 14.54 -3.20 15.86
CA ILE A 84 15.29 -1.94 15.95
C ILE A 84 15.44 -1.46 17.40
N GLY A 85 14.45 -1.74 18.24
CA GLY A 85 14.30 -1.16 19.56
C GLY A 85 13.76 0.28 19.55
N GLN A 86 13.22 0.76 18.41
CA GLN A 86 12.65 2.10 18.25
C GLN A 86 11.49 2.09 17.23
N PRO A 87 10.45 2.92 17.42
CA PRO A 87 9.27 2.94 16.57
C PRO A 87 9.45 3.80 15.30
N ILE A 88 10.49 3.54 14.50
CA ILE A 88 10.84 4.36 13.32
C ILE A 88 10.21 3.87 12.01
N THR A 89 9.71 2.64 11.95
CA THR A 89 9.15 2.07 10.73
C THR A 89 7.88 2.80 10.34
N ARG A 90 7.71 3.12 9.06
CA ARG A 90 6.50 3.72 8.52
C ARG A 90 5.76 2.73 7.63
N ILE A 91 4.45 2.92 7.48
CA ILE A 91 3.67 2.24 6.44
C ILE A 91 3.24 3.33 5.44
N ALA A 92 3.32 3.07 4.15
CA ALA A 92 2.64 3.90 3.16
C ALA A 92 1.25 3.30 2.90
N PRO A 93 0.16 4.05 3.10
CA PRO A 93 -1.21 3.51 3.14
C PRO A 93 -1.78 3.35 1.73
N VAL A 94 -1.04 2.71 0.83
CA VAL A 94 -1.45 2.52 -0.57
C VAL A 94 -2.70 1.65 -0.61
N GLY A 95 -2.71 0.51 0.08
CA GLY A 95 -3.87 -0.37 0.19
C GLY A 95 -5.12 0.32 0.75
N ASP A 96 -4.99 1.04 1.86
CA ASP A 96 -6.07 1.86 2.44
C ASP A 96 -6.59 2.92 1.44
N SER A 97 -5.69 3.55 0.67
CA SER A 97 -6.08 4.52 -0.36
C SER A 97 -6.84 3.86 -1.53
N TRP A 98 -6.47 2.64 -1.92
CA TRP A 98 -7.19 1.87 -2.94
C TRP A 98 -8.61 1.50 -2.51
N GLU A 99 -8.78 1.09 -1.24
CA GLU A 99 -10.08 0.80 -0.65
C GLU A 99 -10.97 2.06 -0.58
N LEU A 100 -10.41 3.20 -0.16
CA LEU A 100 -11.15 4.47 -0.11
C LEU A 100 -11.54 4.99 -1.50
N ALA A 101 -10.75 4.66 -2.54
CA ALA A 101 -11.11 4.89 -3.94
C ALA A 101 -12.09 3.84 -4.49
N ASN A 102 -12.51 2.86 -3.67
CA ASN A 102 -13.40 1.75 -4.00
C ASN A 102 -12.88 0.82 -5.12
N TRP A 103 -11.56 0.71 -5.27
CA TRP A 103 -10.90 -0.04 -6.35
C TRP A 103 -11.37 0.35 -7.76
N ASP A 104 -11.96 1.54 -7.91
CA ASP A 104 -12.65 1.98 -9.11
C ASP A 104 -11.66 2.36 -10.22
N ASP A 105 -11.54 1.50 -11.24
CA ASP A 105 -10.64 1.67 -12.38
C ASP A 105 -9.18 1.89 -11.94
N LEU A 106 -8.71 1.08 -10.98
CA LEU A 106 -7.32 1.11 -10.50
C LEU A 106 -6.49 -0.09 -10.96
N HIS A 107 -7.14 -1.19 -11.32
CA HIS A 107 -6.47 -2.40 -11.80
C HIS A 107 -6.25 -2.37 -13.32
N ALA A 108 -5.17 -3.01 -13.76
CA ALA A 108 -4.96 -3.38 -15.15
C ALA A 108 -5.91 -4.53 -15.56
N SER A 109 -5.82 -4.97 -16.82
CA SER A 109 -6.68 -6.02 -17.39
C SER A 109 -6.52 -7.38 -16.72
N ASP A 110 -5.41 -7.62 -16.02
CA ASP A 110 -5.19 -8.83 -15.24
C ASP A 110 -5.80 -8.79 -13.83
N GLU A 111 -6.54 -7.72 -13.50
CA GLU A 111 -7.32 -7.59 -12.26
C GLU A 111 -6.48 -7.51 -10.98
N TYR A 112 -5.16 -7.34 -11.10
CA TYR A 112 -4.28 -7.36 -9.94
C TYR A 112 -3.08 -6.43 -9.99
N HIS A 113 -2.52 -6.16 -11.17
CA HIS A 113 -1.57 -5.08 -11.34
C HIS A 113 -2.30 -3.73 -11.37
N ALA A 114 -1.57 -2.66 -11.07
CA ALA A 114 -2.09 -1.32 -11.19
C ALA A 114 -2.11 -0.85 -12.64
N ASN A 115 -3.16 -0.15 -13.05
CA ASN A 115 -3.12 0.70 -14.24
C ASN A 115 -2.46 2.05 -13.89
N ASN A 116 -2.50 3.02 -14.81
CA ASN A 116 -1.89 4.34 -14.57
C ASN A 116 -2.51 5.09 -13.37
N ARG A 117 -3.82 4.94 -13.12
CA ARG A 117 -4.52 5.57 -12.00
C ARG A 117 -4.14 4.93 -10.67
N GLY A 118 -4.14 3.60 -10.61
CA GLY A 118 -3.67 2.85 -9.44
C GLY A 118 -2.20 3.13 -9.12
N SER A 119 -1.38 3.29 -10.17
CA SER A 119 0.05 3.62 -10.03
C SER A 119 0.26 5.04 -9.53
N LEU A 120 -0.49 6.02 -10.05
CA LEU A 120 -0.43 7.40 -9.55
C LEU A 120 -0.87 7.46 -8.08
N LEU A 121 -1.98 6.83 -7.73
CA LEU A 121 -2.47 6.79 -6.35
C LEU A 121 -1.43 6.16 -5.40
N ALA A 122 -0.80 5.04 -5.81
CA ALA A 122 0.28 4.42 -5.03
C ALA A 122 1.49 5.34 -4.89
N ALA A 123 1.88 6.03 -5.96
CA ALA A 123 3.00 6.97 -5.95
C ALA A 123 2.74 8.16 -5.02
N LEU A 124 1.52 8.69 -4.98
CA LEU A 124 1.13 9.79 -4.09
C LEU A 124 1.21 9.38 -2.62
N ALA A 125 0.68 8.21 -2.25
CA ALA A 125 0.76 7.71 -0.88
C ALA A 125 2.21 7.42 -0.44
N MET A 126 3.06 6.92 -1.36
CA MET A 126 4.50 6.74 -1.11
C MET A 126 5.21 8.09 -0.95
N TYR A 127 4.97 9.04 -1.86
CA TYR A 127 5.52 10.40 -1.81
C TYR A 127 5.20 11.06 -0.47
N ALA A 128 3.92 11.08 -0.09
CA ALA A 128 3.45 11.59 1.19
C ALA A 128 4.18 10.96 2.38
N THR A 129 4.35 9.63 2.35
CA THR A 129 5.06 8.90 3.41
C THR A 129 6.56 9.21 3.44
N ILE A 130 7.20 9.42 2.30
CA ILE A 130 8.64 9.74 2.22
C ILE A 130 8.90 11.17 2.69
N TYR A 131 8.12 12.12 2.21
CA TYR A 131 8.33 13.56 2.43
C TYR A 131 7.55 14.12 3.62
N ASP A 132 6.80 13.27 4.33
CA ASP A 132 5.89 13.67 5.41
C ASP A 132 4.86 14.73 4.99
N ASP A 133 4.43 14.63 3.73
CA ASP A 133 3.36 15.45 3.15
C ASP A 133 2.00 14.82 3.47
N ASN A 134 1.05 15.65 3.86
CA ASN A 134 -0.22 15.25 4.44
C ASN A 134 -1.40 15.50 3.52
N THR A 135 -1.14 16.20 2.43
CA THR A 135 -2.16 16.71 1.54
C THR A 135 -1.64 16.62 0.12
N VAL A 136 -1.74 15.45 -0.51
CA VAL A 136 -1.26 15.31 -1.90
C VAL A 136 -2.15 16.04 -2.90
N SER A 137 -3.34 16.48 -2.47
CA SER A 137 -4.27 17.24 -3.30
C SER A 137 -3.78 18.66 -3.64
N ASP A 138 -2.81 19.19 -2.90
CA ASP A 138 -2.24 20.53 -3.16
C ASP A 138 -0.97 20.52 -4.05
N ILE A 139 -0.50 19.33 -4.45
CA ILE A 139 0.71 19.17 -5.25
C ILE A 139 0.58 19.98 -6.55
N PRO A 140 1.50 20.94 -6.80
CA PRO A 140 1.47 21.70 -8.03
C PRO A 140 1.70 20.76 -9.22
N GLU A 141 1.09 21.12 -10.35
CA GLU A 141 1.26 20.41 -11.62
C GLU A 141 0.70 18.97 -11.69
N LEU A 142 -0.05 18.52 -10.67
CA LEU A 142 -0.64 17.17 -10.67
C LEU A 142 -1.55 16.93 -11.89
N ALA A 143 -2.26 17.97 -12.34
CA ALA A 143 -3.07 17.92 -13.56
C ALA A 143 -2.23 17.71 -14.83
N GLN A 144 -1.05 18.32 -14.93
CA GLN A 144 -0.11 18.14 -16.04
C GLN A 144 0.50 16.74 -16.01
N LEU A 145 0.84 16.23 -14.82
CA LEU A 145 1.29 14.85 -14.65
C LEU A 145 0.20 13.86 -15.08
N ALA A 146 -1.04 14.04 -14.65
CA ALA A 146 -2.16 13.18 -15.04
C ALA A 146 -2.34 13.09 -16.55
N LYS A 147 -2.27 14.23 -17.26
CA LYS A 147 -2.33 14.26 -18.73
C LYS A 147 -1.20 13.46 -19.37
N ARG A 148 0.04 13.58 -18.87
CA ARG A 148 1.20 12.79 -19.35
C ARG A 148 1.04 11.29 -19.10
N LEU A 149 0.32 10.92 -18.04
CA LEU A 149 -0.02 9.54 -17.70
C LEU A 149 -1.30 9.04 -18.39
N HIS A 150 -1.90 9.82 -19.29
CA HIS A 150 -3.18 9.50 -19.93
C HIS A 150 -4.32 9.25 -18.94
N ILE A 151 -4.31 9.96 -17.81
CA ILE A 151 -5.36 9.95 -16.79
C ILE A 151 -6.23 11.19 -17.01
N ASP A 152 -7.57 11.01 -17.05
CA ASP A 152 -8.49 12.15 -17.10
C ASP A 152 -8.33 12.98 -15.80
N PRO A 153 -7.92 14.27 -15.90
CA PRO A 153 -7.74 15.12 -14.73
C PRO A 153 -8.98 15.26 -13.84
N LYS A 154 -10.19 15.01 -14.38
CA LYS A 154 -11.44 15.00 -13.59
C LYS A 154 -11.47 13.92 -12.51
N THR A 155 -10.63 12.90 -12.63
CA THR A 155 -10.55 11.81 -11.66
C THR A 155 -9.59 12.10 -10.52
N LEU A 156 -8.71 13.10 -10.66
CA LEU A 156 -7.71 13.46 -9.66
C LEU A 156 -8.32 13.76 -8.28
N PRO A 157 -9.40 14.56 -8.14
CA PRO A 157 -9.96 14.85 -6.83
C PRO A 157 -10.36 13.60 -6.05
N LYS A 158 -10.86 12.56 -6.73
CA LYS A 158 -11.19 11.28 -6.09
C LYS A 158 -9.94 10.53 -5.64
N LEU A 159 -8.90 10.48 -6.48
CA LEU A 159 -7.65 9.79 -6.15
C LEU A 159 -6.91 10.49 -5.00
N THR A 160 -6.79 11.81 -5.03
CA THR A 160 -6.10 12.57 -3.99
C THR A 160 -6.88 12.58 -2.68
N ALA A 161 -8.21 12.71 -2.72
CA ALA A 161 -9.03 12.63 -1.51
C ALA A 161 -8.93 11.25 -0.82
N ALA A 162 -8.82 10.17 -1.59
CA ALA A 162 -8.62 8.84 -1.02
C ALA A 162 -7.26 8.73 -0.30
N VAL A 163 -6.19 9.28 -0.89
CA VAL A 163 -4.86 9.31 -0.27
C VAL A 163 -4.84 10.19 0.97
N ASP A 164 -5.36 11.42 0.89
CA ASP A 164 -5.43 12.36 2.03
C ASP A 164 -6.21 11.76 3.21
N ALA A 165 -7.33 11.10 2.92
CA ALA A 165 -8.12 10.40 3.93
C ALA A 165 -7.37 9.20 4.54
N ALA A 166 -6.65 8.42 3.75
CA ALA A 166 -5.84 7.30 4.23
C ALA A 166 -4.70 7.78 5.16
N LEU A 167 -3.98 8.83 4.76
CA LEU A 167 -2.92 9.46 5.56
C LEU A 167 -3.46 9.96 6.90
N LYS A 168 -4.63 10.62 6.89
CA LYS A 168 -5.29 11.09 8.11
C LYS A 168 -5.68 9.93 9.03
N ALA A 169 -6.26 8.87 8.49
CA ALA A 169 -6.67 7.70 9.27
C ALA A 169 -5.46 6.97 9.89
N GLN A 170 -4.36 6.85 9.16
CA GLN A 170 -3.16 6.18 9.62
C GLN A 170 -2.54 6.87 10.84
N ARG A 171 -2.61 8.20 10.92
CA ARG A 171 -2.06 8.99 12.04
C ARG A 171 -2.91 8.95 13.31
N ALA A 172 -4.16 8.53 13.20
CA ALA A 172 -5.04 8.35 14.34
C ALA A 172 -4.90 6.97 15.01
N ARG A 173 -4.09 6.07 14.42
CA ARG A 173 -3.78 4.73 14.94
C ARG A 173 -2.47 4.74 15.73
#